data_AF-A0A4S2LPZ2-F1
#
_entry.id   AF-A0A4S2LPZ2-F1
#
_cell.length_a   1.000
_cell.length_b   1.000
_cell.length_c   1.000
_cell.angle_alpha   90.00
_cell.angle_beta   90.00
_cell.angle_gamma   90.00
#
_symmetry.space_group_name_H-M   'P 1'
#
loop_
_entity.id
_entity.type
_entity.pdbx_description
1 polymer ?
#
loop_
_entity_poly.entity_id
_entity_poly.type
_entity_poly.pdbx_seq_one_letter_code
_entity_poly.pdbx_strand_id
1 'polypeptide(L)'
;MDFSTVVEDLQNSSLSCPGELDLWLILSHNTASHEPLLSELIRRSLNPVRRPLLGPAGDPGAPANTSPMHKCILFCTHKSPRFYQQLLSSAILGRDQYCSLSTVDVGDVVRQSLTEDCKEVPGFMSQEFSSNLWRYISDKSNEFAETVKQSPTCVATLIVDNLTCLFDLGLNARQIDRLLVQWSRSQLRLLIGCHVGQDFQDESLPEHDHTLVHCLETWKNRAPVVLEVRPLETGYTTSLDGELMVHEPWNSKQLGQPRSRRNYHYRYEGRRVLCYPLGTSKLVT
;
A
#
# COMPACT_ATOMS: atom_id res chain seq x y z
N MET A 1 -21.51 3.28 -0.44
CA MET A 1 -20.65 4.20 0.34
C MET A 1 -19.36 4.37 -0.46
N ASP A 2 -18.71 5.53 -0.46
CA ASP A 2 -17.39 5.66 -1.09
C ASP A 2 -16.35 5.00 -0.17
N PHE A 3 -15.39 4.25 -0.72
CA PHE A 3 -14.28 3.67 0.04
C PHE A 3 -13.53 4.73 0.85
N SER A 4 -13.56 5.97 0.36
CA SER A 4 -13.15 7.16 1.09
C SER A 4 -13.71 7.24 2.53
N THR A 5 -15.00 6.99 2.71
CA THR A 5 -15.63 7.01 4.04
C THR A 5 -15.09 5.89 4.93
N VAL A 6 -14.88 4.70 4.36
CA VAL A 6 -14.31 3.55 5.10
C VAL A 6 -12.91 3.88 5.62
N VAL A 7 -12.07 4.50 4.78
CA VAL A 7 -10.71 4.92 5.16
C VAL A 7 -10.73 6.00 6.25
N GLU A 8 -11.66 6.96 6.19
CA GLU A 8 -11.82 7.97 7.24
C GLU A 8 -12.18 7.36 8.59
N ASP A 9 -13.11 6.40 8.60
CA ASP A 9 -13.48 5.68 9.82
C ASP A 9 -12.28 4.95 10.43
N LEU A 10 -11.48 4.26 9.59
CA LEU A 10 -10.28 3.56 10.05
C LEU A 10 -9.23 4.50 10.65
N GLN A 11 -8.97 5.63 10.00
CA GLN A 11 -8.03 6.64 10.49
C GLN A 11 -8.51 7.28 11.80
N ASN A 12 -9.83 7.41 11.99
CA ASN A 12 -10.39 7.91 13.25
C ASN A 12 -10.25 6.88 14.37
N SER A 13 -10.37 5.59 14.06
CA SER A 13 -10.22 4.50 15.03
C SER A 13 -8.76 4.18 15.38
N SER A 14 -7.79 4.48 14.50
CA SER A 14 -6.38 4.13 14.68
C SER A 14 -5.56 5.14 15.50
N LEU A 15 -6.15 6.26 15.93
CA LEU A 15 -5.47 7.37 16.62
C LEU A 15 -5.00 7.08 18.08
N SER A 16 -5.02 5.83 18.54
CA SER A 16 -4.89 5.50 19.97
C SER A 16 -3.54 4.93 20.44
N CYS A 17 -2.52 4.75 19.60
CA CYS A 17 -1.22 4.20 20.03
C CYS A 17 -0.01 5.03 19.53
N PRO A 18 0.55 5.94 20.35
CA PRO A 18 1.81 6.60 20.01
C PRO A 18 2.97 5.58 19.98
N GLY A 19 3.65 5.46 18.83
CA GLY A 19 4.81 4.59 18.64
C GLY A 19 4.60 3.37 17.74
N GLU A 20 3.38 3.14 17.24
CA GLU A 20 3.12 2.08 16.26
C GLU A 20 3.46 2.49 14.82
N LEU A 21 3.89 1.50 14.05
CA LEU A 21 4.15 1.56 12.62
C LEU A 21 2.90 2.03 11.87
N ASP A 22 2.94 3.16 11.16
CA ASP A 22 1.84 3.58 10.26
C ASP A 22 1.90 2.77 8.95
N LEU A 23 1.57 1.48 9.04
CA LEU A 23 1.60 0.49 7.97
C LEU A 23 0.19 0.06 7.57
N TRP A 24 -0.17 0.32 6.32
CA TRP A 24 -1.37 -0.21 5.69
C TRP A 24 -0.97 -1.31 4.74
N LEU A 25 -1.48 -2.51 4.99
CA LEU A 25 -1.25 -3.67 4.15
C LEU A 25 -2.52 -3.96 3.34
N ILE A 26 -2.38 -4.09 2.02
CA ILE A 26 -3.46 -4.48 1.12
C ILE A 26 -3.12 -5.84 0.54
N LEU A 27 -3.92 -6.84 0.85
CA LEU A 27 -3.77 -8.20 0.36
C LEU A 27 -4.82 -8.42 -0.72
N SER A 28 -4.39 -8.75 -1.93
CA SER A 28 -5.29 -9.26 -2.98
C SER A 28 -5.15 -10.76 -3.10
N HIS A 29 -6.27 -11.45 -3.32
CA HIS A 29 -6.30 -12.89 -3.49
C HIS A 29 -6.76 -13.28 -4.89
N ASN A 30 -6.20 -14.35 -5.42
CA ASN A 30 -6.65 -15.01 -6.65
C ASN A 30 -6.72 -14.03 -7.83
N THR A 31 -7.90 -13.82 -8.42
CA THR A 31 -8.09 -12.90 -9.56
C THR A 31 -8.42 -11.47 -9.15
N ALA A 32 -8.51 -11.18 -7.84
CA ALA A 32 -8.84 -9.84 -7.36
C ALA A 32 -7.66 -8.87 -7.53
N SER A 33 -7.97 -7.63 -7.90
CA SER A 33 -7.01 -6.55 -8.09
C SER A 33 -7.13 -5.55 -6.95
N HIS A 34 -6.02 -5.24 -6.27
CA HIS A 34 -5.99 -4.23 -5.20
C HIS A 34 -5.59 -2.84 -5.71
N GLU A 35 -5.13 -2.73 -6.95
CA GLU A 35 -4.65 -1.50 -7.57
C GLU A 35 -5.67 -0.34 -7.53
N PRO A 36 -6.99 -0.57 -7.70
CA PRO A 36 -8.00 0.47 -7.50
C PRO A 36 -8.01 1.05 -6.09
N LEU A 37 -7.94 0.20 -5.06
CA LEU A 37 -7.94 0.62 -3.65
C LEU A 37 -6.63 1.33 -3.31
N LEU A 38 -5.50 0.80 -3.77
CA LEU A 38 -4.19 1.42 -3.61
C LEU A 38 -4.19 2.83 -4.21
N SER A 39 -4.73 2.99 -5.43
CA SER A 39 -4.81 4.29 -6.10
C SER A 39 -5.67 5.30 -5.31
N GLU A 40 -6.76 4.86 -4.69
CA GLU A 40 -7.57 5.71 -3.81
C GLU A 40 -6.81 6.14 -2.56
N LEU A 41 -6.04 5.22 -1.94
CA LEU A 41 -5.20 5.54 -0.79
C LEU A 41 -4.07 6.51 -1.14
N ILE A 42 -3.40 6.32 -2.30
CA ILE A 42 -2.37 7.26 -2.77
C ILE A 42 -2.99 8.64 -3.00
N ARG A 43 -4.17 8.71 -3.64
CA ARG A 43 -4.88 9.98 -3.88
C ARG A 43 -5.16 10.72 -2.58
N ARG A 44 -5.51 9.99 -1.51
CA ARG A 44 -5.74 10.55 -0.18
C ARG A 44 -4.46 10.97 0.53
N SER A 45 -3.37 10.20 0.38
CA SER A 45 -2.06 10.60 0.92
C SER A 45 -1.55 11.89 0.28
N LEU A 46 -1.82 12.10 -1.00
CA LEU A 46 -1.50 13.33 -1.73
C LEU A 46 -2.46 14.49 -1.41
N ASN A 47 -3.69 14.18 -1.03
CA ASN A 47 -4.76 15.16 -0.78
C ASN A 47 -5.52 14.82 0.49
N PRO A 48 -4.91 14.98 1.67
CA PRO A 48 -5.64 14.73 2.90
C PRO A 48 -6.82 15.69 2.99
N VAL A 49 -7.98 15.16 3.37
CA VAL A 49 -9.15 15.99 3.69
C VAL A 49 -8.73 16.92 4.83
N ARG A 50 -8.71 18.24 4.58
CA ARG A 50 -8.47 19.24 5.62
C ARG A 50 -9.53 19.06 6.69
N ARG A 51 -9.18 18.46 7.82
CA ARG A 51 -10.01 18.57 9.01
C ARG A 51 -10.01 20.04 9.41
N PRO A 52 -11.17 20.67 9.64
CA PRO A 52 -11.20 21.88 10.43
C PRO A 52 -10.55 21.52 11.76
N LEU A 53 -9.40 22.12 12.06
CA LEU A 53 -8.88 22.09 13.42
C LEU A 53 -9.96 22.75 14.28
N LEU A 54 -10.73 21.95 15.01
CA LEU A 54 -11.51 22.41 16.15
C LEU A 54 -10.51 22.77 17.26
N GLY A 55 -9.73 23.82 17.02
CA GLY A 55 -8.98 24.52 18.05
C GLY A 55 -9.89 25.56 18.69
N PRO A 56 -9.81 25.78 20.02
CA PRO A 56 -10.51 26.88 20.65
C PRO A 56 -10.03 28.19 20.02
N ALA A 57 -10.95 29.13 19.89
CA ALA A 57 -10.76 30.41 19.20
C ALA A 57 -9.43 31.11 19.54
N GLY A 58 -8.70 31.46 18.48
CA GLY A 58 -7.91 32.69 18.37
C GLY A 58 -6.74 32.88 19.34
N ASP A 59 -5.55 32.44 18.93
CA ASP A 59 -4.31 33.12 19.31
C ASP A 59 -3.84 34.00 18.13
N PRO A 60 -3.77 35.35 18.25
CA PRO A 60 -3.45 36.27 17.14
C PRO A 60 -1.99 36.25 16.67
N GLY A 61 -1.20 35.24 17.05
CA GLY A 61 0.25 35.19 16.82
C GLY A 61 0.77 33.93 16.11
N ALA A 62 -0.08 32.98 15.73
CA ALA A 62 0.37 31.78 15.04
C ALA A 62 0.77 32.09 13.59
N PRO A 63 1.96 31.66 13.12
CA PRO A 63 2.37 31.87 11.73
C PRO A 63 1.32 31.25 10.79
N ALA A 64 1.02 31.97 9.71
CA ALA A 64 0.01 31.61 8.72
C ALA A 64 -0.01 30.11 8.44
N ASN A 65 -1.19 29.49 8.52
CA ASN A 65 -1.49 28.08 8.21
C ASN A 65 -0.78 27.60 6.94
N THR A 66 0.48 27.17 7.03
CA THR A 66 1.16 26.47 5.96
C THR A 66 0.69 25.03 6.03
N SER A 67 -0.17 24.65 5.10
CA SER A 67 -0.58 23.26 4.98
C SER A 67 0.66 22.37 4.81
N PRO A 68 0.75 21.24 5.52
CA PRO A 68 1.88 20.34 5.43
C PRO A 68 2.11 19.92 3.97
N MET A 69 3.38 19.77 3.58
CA MET A 69 3.73 19.26 2.26
C MET A 69 3.60 17.73 2.27
N HIS A 70 2.98 17.16 1.24
CA HIS A 70 2.75 15.72 1.12
C HIS A 70 3.65 15.11 0.05
N LYS A 71 4.67 14.35 0.47
CA LYS A 71 5.57 13.67 -0.47
C LYS A 71 5.26 12.19 -0.49
N CYS A 72 5.10 11.61 -1.68
CA CYS A 72 4.92 10.19 -1.87
C CYS A 72 6.01 9.65 -2.80
N ILE A 73 6.53 8.46 -2.49
CA ILE A 73 7.33 7.65 -3.41
C ILE A 73 6.60 6.34 -3.68
N LEU A 74 6.41 5.99 -4.95
CA LEU A 74 5.75 4.77 -5.38
C LEU A 74 6.73 3.86 -6.10
N PHE A 75 7.05 2.72 -5.48
CA PHE A 75 7.75 1.62 -6.12
C PHE A 75 6.76 0.81 -6.94
N CYS A 76 6.96 0.86 -8.26
CA CYS A 76 6.20 0.16 -9.29
C CYS A 76 6.89 -1.18 -9.59
N THR A 77 6.56 -2.22 -8.83
CA THR A 77 7.09 -3.59 -8.98
C THR A 77 6.22 -4.45 -9.88
N HIS A 78 4.91 -4.18 -9.96
CA HIS A 78 3.98 -4.95 -10.80
C HIS A 78 3.43 -4.13 -11.97
N LYS A 79 2.90 -2.93 -11.71
CA LYS A 79 2.33 -2.06 -12.76
C LYS A 79 3.31 -0.96 -13.12
N SER A 80 3.41 -0.63 -14.41
CA SER A 80 4.27 0.49 -14.85
C SER A 80 3.81 1.83 -14.26
N PRO A 81 4.71 2.82 -14.09
CA PRO A 81 4.34 4.16 -13.62
C PRO A 81 3.23 4.83 -14.45
N ARG A 82 3.16 4.54 -15.75
CA ARG A 82 2.13 5.07 -16.66
C ARG A 82 0.71 4.67 -16.24
N PHE A 83 0.54 3.46 -15.68
CA PHE A 83 -0.74 2.99 -15.16
C PHE A 83 -1.23 3.91 -14.03
N TYR A 84 -0.37 4.18 -13.05
CA TYR A 84 -0.70 5.07 -11.93
C TYR A 84 -0.86 6.52 -12.36
N GLN A 85 -0.06 7.00 -13.31
CA GLN A 85 -0.19 8.34 -13.86
C GLN A 85 -1.59 8.58 -14.45
N GLN A 86 -2.15 7.61 -15.17
CA GLN A 86 -3.50 7.72 -15.72
C GLN A 86 -4.58 7.83 -14.62
N LEU A 87 -4.40 7.13 -13.50
CA LEU A 87 -5.34 7.09 -12.37
C LEU A 87 -5.21 8.27 -11.41
N LEU A 88 -4.00 8.84 -11.29
CA LEU A 88 -3.64 9.84 -10.29
C LEU A 88 -3.38 11.24 -10.86
N SER A 89 -3.33 11.41 -12.18
CA SER A 89 -3.10 12.71 -12.84
C SER A 89 -3.98 13.83 -12.29
N SER A 90 -5.28 13.59 -12.11
CA SER A 90 -6.22 14.57 -11.56
C SER A 90 -5.98 14.91 -10.08
N ALA A 91 -5.26 14.06 -9.35
CA ALA A 91 -4.94 14.27 -7.94
C ALA A 91 -3.72 15.17 -7.74
N ILE A 92 -2.83 15.25 -8.74
CA ILE A 92 -1.54 15.96 -8.68
C ILE A 92 -1.63 17.30 -9.43
N LEU A 93 -2.37 17.34 -10.53
CA LEU A 93 -2.40 18.48 -11.44
C LEU A 93 -2.78 19.80 -10.74
N GLY A 94 -1.89 20.79 -10.82
CA GLY A 94 -2.06 22.10 -10.21
C GLY A 94 -1.75 22.17 -8.71
N ARG A 95 -1.13 21.12 -8.12
CA ARG A 95 -0.85 21.02 -6.68
C ARG A 95 0.62 20.77 -6.34
N ASP A 96 1.54 20.98 -7.27
CA ASP A 96 2.98 20.67 -7.13
C ASP A 96 3.65 21.37 -5.93
N GLN A 97 3.07 22.47 -5.45
CA GLN A 97 3.54 23.21 -4.28
C GLN A 97 3.17 22.54 -2.94
N TYR A 98 2.18 21.64 -2.94
CA TYR A 98 1.61 21.03 -1.73
C TYR A 98 1.76 19.52 -1.71
N CYS A 99 1.82 18.87 -2.88
CA CYS A 99 2.05 17.44 -2.97
C CYS A 99 2.94 17.06 -4.14
N SER A 100 3.67 15.97 -3.98
CA SER A 100 4.50 15.39 -5.04
C SER A 100 4.47 13.88 -4.98
N LEU A 101 4.36 13.23 -6.14
CA LEU A 101 4.50 11.78 -6.28
C LEU A 101 5.73 11.48 -7.14
N SER A 102 6.76 10.88 -6.56
CA SER A 102 7.86 10.26 -7.32
C SER A 102 7.54 8.79 -7.57
N THR A 103 7.97 8.27 -8.73
CA THR A 103 7.77 6.86 -9.09
C THR A 103 9.11 6.20 -9.36
N VAL A 104 9.30 4.99 -8.86
CA VAL A 104 10.45 4.13 -9.17
C VAL A 104 9.95 2.95 -9.99
N ASP A 105 10.32 2.92 -11.27
CA ASP A 105 9.98 1.81 -12.18
C ASP A 105 10.97 0.66 -11.96
N VAL A 106 10.57 -0.35 -11.18
CA VAL A 106 11.41 -1.52 -10.95
C VAL A 106 11.49 -2.39 -12.21
N GLY A 107 10.42 -2.42 -13.01
CA GLY A 107 10.43 -3.10 -14.31
C GLY A 107 11.46 -2.51 -15.27
N ASP A 108 11.72 -1.21 -15.21
CA ASP A 108 12.79 -0.59 -16.01
C ASP A 108 14.19 -1.05 -15.60
N VAL A 109 14.45 -1.13 -14.29
CA VAL A 109 15.73 -1.67 -13.77
C VAL A 109 15.94 -3.10 -14.24
N VAL A 110 14.90 -3.92 -14.14
CA VAL A 110 14.91 -5.32 -14.59
C VAL A 110 15.22 -5.41 -16.10
N ARG A 111 14.58 -4.57 -16.93
CA ARG A 111 14.85 -4.52 -18.38
C ARG A 111 16.26 -4.05 -18.72
N GLN A 112 16.79 -3.06 -17.99
CA GLN A 112 18.15 -2.58 -18.18
C GLN A 112 19.16 -3.70 -17.88
N SER A 113 19.00 -4.40 -16.76
CA SER A 113 19.84 -5.56 -16.42
C SER A 113 19.77 -6.66 -17.49
N LEU A 114 18.58 -6.97 -18.02
CA LEU A 114 18.45 -7.92 -19.14
C LEU A 114 19.20 -7.50 -20.40
N THR A 115 19.22 -6.20 -20.70
CA THR A 115 19.83 -5.67 -21.92
C THR A 115 21.36 -5.69 -21.82
N GLU A 116 21.90 -5.49 -20.61
CA GLU A 116 23.33 -5.54 -20.32
C GLU A 116 23.87 -6.99 -20.32
N ASP A 117 23.07 -7.95 -19.85
CA ASP A 117 23.43 -9.38 -19.72
C ASP A 117 23.23 -10.22 -21.00
N CYS A 118 22.77 -9.63 -22.12
CA CYS A 118 22.58 -10.33 -23.41
C CYS A 118 23.87 -10.79 -24.13
N LYS A 119 24.92 -11.19 -23.40
CA LYS A 119 26.09 -11.86 -23.97
C LYS A 119 26.17 -13.36 -23.69
N GLU A 120 25.64 -13.87 -22.58
CA GLU A 120 25.55 -15.31 -22.33
C GLU A 120 24.32 -15.60 -21.45
N VAL A 121 23.72 -16.78 -21.61
CA VAL A 121 22.48 -17.28 -20.97
C VAL A 121 22.23 -16.65 -19.59
N PRO A 122 21.08 -16.00 -19.36
CA PRO A 122 21.03 -14.99 -18.32
C PRO A 122 20.96 -15.66 -16.94
N GLY A 123 21.93 -15.34 -16.09
CA GLY A 123 21.82 -15.50 -14.65
C GLY A 123 20.78 -14.54 -14.05
N PHE A 124 19.58 -14.50 -14.63
CA PHE A 124 18.51 -13.53 -14.37
C PHE A 124 17.88 -13.68 -12.97
N MET A 125 18.33 -14.68 -12.21
CA MET A 125 18.09 -14.81 -10.77
C MET A 125 19.38 -15.15 -10.05
N SER A 126 20.49 -14.59 -10.50
CA SER A 126 21.73 -14.67 -9.76
C SER A 126 21.55 -13.94 -8.42
N GLN A 127 22.27 -14.44 -7.43
CA GLN A 127 22.35 -13.77 -6.12
C GLN A 127 22.86 -12.33 -6.25
N GLU A 128 23.64 -12.02 -7.30
CA GLU A 128 24.14 -10.69 -7.60
C GLU A 128 23.01 -9.75 -8.05
N PHE A 129 22.18 -10.19 -9.01
CA PHE A 129 21.02 -9.41 -9.47
C PHE A 129 20.09 -9.07 -8.30
N SER A 130 19.69 -10.07 -7.50
CA SER A 130 18.78 -9.85 -6.37
C SER A 130 19.39 -8.95 -5.29
N SER A 131 20.70 -9.06 -5.06
CA SER A 131 21.43 -8.16 -4.14
C SER A 131 21.49 -6.72 -4.66
N ASN A 132 21.71 -6.53 -5.96
CA ASN A 132 21.74 -5.23 -6.61
C ASN A 132 20.36 -4.57 -6.61
N LEU A 133 19.31 -5.33 -6.93
CA LEU A 133 17.93 -4.86 -6.86
C LEU A 133 17.52 -4.46 -5.44
N TRP A 134 17.84 -5.30 -4.44
CA TRP A 134 17.61 -4.96 -3.03
C TRP A 134 18.32 -3.67 -2.61
N ARG A 135 19.60 -3.51 -3.01
CA ARG A 135 20.38 -2.30 -2.73
C ARG A 135 19.76 -1.08 -3.40
N TYR A 136 19.37 -1.19 -4.66
CA TYR A 136 18.72 -0.10 -5.40
C TYR A 136 17.43 0.38 -4.73
N ILE A 137 16.55 -0.54 -4.32
CA ILE A 137 15.31 -0.22 -3.60
C ILE A 137 15.63 0.43 -2.25
N SER A 138 16.59 -0.14 -1.51
CA SER A 138 17.02 0.40 -0.21
C SER A 138 17.56 1.83 -0.36
N ASP A 139 18.45 2.07 -1.32
CA ASP A 139 19.07 3.38 -1.58
C ASP A 139 18.02 4.42 -1.97
N LYS A 140 17.09 4.07 -2.87
CA LYS A 140 16.00 4.98 -3.28
C LYS A 140 15.07 5.32 -2.12
N SER A 141 14.77 4.35 -1.26
CA SER A 141 13.94 4.61 -0.07
C SER A 141 14.66 5.45 0.98
N ASN A 142 15.98 5.29 1.13
CA ASN A 142 16.81 6.09 2.02
C ASN A 142 16.96 7.54 1.52
N GLU A 143 17.24 7.72 0.22
CA GLU A 143 17.31 9.03 -0.43
C GLU A 143 16.01 9.82 -0.19
N PHE A 144 14.87 9.15 -0.35
CA PHE A 144 13.57 9.74 -0.07
C PHE A 144 13.38 10.09 1.42
N ALA A 145 13.73 9.17 2.34
CA ALA A 145 13.64 9.41 3.78
C ALA A 145 14.51 10.61 4.22
N GLU A 146 15.74 10.71 3.74
CA GLU A 146 16.64 11.83 4.04
C GLU A 146 16.11 13.17 3.50
N THR A 147 15.53 13.17 2.29
CA THR A 147 14.87 14.34 1.71
C THR A 147 13.72 14.85 2.58
N VAL A 148 13.00 13.93 3.23
CA VAL A 148 11.86 14.27 4.11
C VAL A 148 12.33 14.78 5.47
N LYS A 149 13.40 14.21 6.04
CA LYS A 149 13.98 14.66 7.32
C LYS A 149 14.37 16.14 7.32
N GLN A 150 14.75 16.66 6.15
CA GLN A 150 15.08 18.08 5.97
C GLN A 150 13.86 19.02 6.04
N SER A 151 12.64 18.47 6.05
CA SER A 151 11.38 19.22 6.04
C SER A 151 10.44 18.75 7.16
N PRO A 152 10.50 19.35 8.37
CA PRO A 152 9.78 18.86 9.54
C PRO A 152 8.25 18.95 9.44
N THR A 153 7.72 19.74 8.51
CA THR A 153 6.27 19.84 8.21
C THR A 153 5.84 18.89 7.10
N CYS A 154 6.74 18.07 6.56
CA CYS A 154 6.46 17.14 5.47
C CYS A 154 5.87 15.85 6.02
N VAL A 155 4.71 15.45 5.48
CA VAL A 155 4.16 14.12 5.66
C VAL A 155 4.60 13.27 4.48
N ALA A 156 5.32 12.19 4.75
CA ALA A 156 5.87 11.34 3.71
C ALA A 156 5.24 9.94 3.71
N THR A 157 5.01 9.41 2.51
CA THR A 157 4.41 8.09 2.33
C THR A 157 5.22 7.29 1.31
N LEU A 158 5.71 6.12 1.73
CA LEU A 158 6.35 5.14 0.88
C LEU A 158 5.30 4.12 0.47
N ILE A 159 5.16 3.93 -0.84
CA ILE A 159 4.20 3.01 -1.43
C ILE A 159 4.94 1.93 -2.20
N VAL A 160 4.55 0.68 -2.00
CA VAL A 160 4.94 -0.45 -2.86
C VAL A 160 3.66 -1.02 -3.46
N ASP A 161 3.55 -1.05 -4.78
CA ASP A 161 2.34 -1.58 -5.41
C ASP A 161 2.19 -3.08 -5.18
N ASN A 162 3.23 -3.88 -5.37
CA ASN A 162 3.16 -5.31 -5.10
C ASN A 162 4.46 -5.87 -4.52
N LEU A 163 4.53 -5.99 -3.20
CA LEU A 163 5.73 -6.49 -2.53
C LEU A 163 6.04 -7.95 -2.88
N THR A 164 5.03 -8.77 -3.19
CA THR A 164 5.25 -10.19 -3.51
C THR A 164 6.02 -10.38 -4.82
N CYS A 165 5.90 -9.45 -5.77
CA CYS A 165 6.70 -9.47 -7.00
C CYS A 165 8.21 -9.38 -6.75
N LEU A 166 8.65 -8.88 -5.59
CA LEU A 166 10.08 -8.88 -5.27
C LEU A 166 10.61 -10.31 -4.99
N PHE A 167 9.78 -11.22 -4.49
CA PHE A 167 10.14 -12.63 -4.36
C PHE A 167 10.29 -13.28 -5.73
N ASP A 168 9.39 -12.97 -6.67
CA ASP A 168 9.48 -13.41 -8.06
C ASP A 168 10.74 -12.88 -8.76
N LEU A 169 11.30 -11.75 -8.29
CA LEU A 169 12.57 -11.19 -8.76
C LEU A 169 13.80 -11.72 -7.98
N GLY A 170 13.62 -12.73 -7.14
CA GLY A 170 14.70 -13.43 -6.44
C GLY A 170 15.13 -12.80 -5.11
N LEU A 171 14.40 -11.81 -4.57
CA LEU A 171 14.64 -11.34 -3.21
C LEU A 171 14.10 -12.37 -2.21
N ASN A 172 14.91 -12.70 -1.21
CA ASN A 172 14.47 -13.60 -0.14
C ASN A 172 13.72 -12.86 0.99
N ALA A 173 13.02 -13.63 1.81
CA ALA A 173 12.27 -13.13 2.97
C ALA A 173 13.11 -12.24 3.91
N ARG A 174 14.38 -12.56 4.13
CA ARG A 174 15.26 -11.76 5.01
C ARG A 174 15.57 -10.40 4.40
N GLN A 175 15.77 -10.32 3.09
CA GLN A 175 15.98 -9.05 2.39
C GLN A 175 14.74 -8.17 2.48
N ILE A 176 13.55 -8.74 2.32
CA ILE A 176 12.29 -7.99 2.39
C ILE A 176 11.96 -7.56 3.82
N ASP A 177 12.14 -8.41 4.83
CA ASP A 177 11.98 -8.02 6.23
C ASP A 177 12.96 -6.89 6.62
N ARG A 178 14.20 -6.92 6.12
CA ARG A 178 15.15 -5.81 6.31
C ARG A 178 14.66 -4.50 5.72
N LEU A 179 14.05 -4.52 4.51
CA LEU A 179 13.45 -3.32 3.92
C LEU A 179 12.32 -2.78 4.80
N LEU A 180 11.41 -3.65 5.25
CA LEU A 180 10.29 -3.24 6.11
C LEU A 180 10.77 -2.66 7.45
N VAL A 181 11.77 -3.29 8.08
CA VAL A 181 12.39 -2.78 9.30
C VAL A 181 13.07 -1.43 9.06
N GLN A 182 13.79 -1.26 7.95
CA GLN A 182 14.40 0.01 7.57
C GLN A 182 13.34 1.12 7.38
N TRP A 183 12.29 0.83 6.64
CA TRP A 183 11.21 1.79 6.38
C TRP A 183 10.45 2.13 7.67
N SER A 184 10.27 1.16 8.57
CA SER A 184 9.60 1.37 9.86
C SER A 184 10.29 2.41 10.74
N ARG A 185 11.62 2.47 10.66
CA ARG A 185 12.47 3.38 11.44
C ARG A 185 12.56 4.78 10.85
N SER A 186 12.07 4.97 9.62
CA SER A 186 12.25 6.20 8.85
C SER A 186 11.14 7.24 9.04
N GLN A 187 10.22 7.03 10.00
CA GLN A 187 9.05 7.89 10.24
C GLN A 187 8.16 8.10 8.99
N LEU A 188 8.20 7.16 8.05
CA LEU A 188 7.38 7.17 6.83
C LEU A 188 6.06 6.45 7.09
N ARG A 189 4.98 6.94 6.48
CA ARG A 189 3.77 6.12 6.31
C ARG A 189 4.04 5.06 5.25
N LEU A 190 3.60 3.83 5.47
CA LEU A 190 3.81 2.71 4.57
C LEU A 190 2.47 2.26 4.00
N LEU A 191 2.35 2.26 2.67
CA LEU A 191 1.22 1.68 1.95
C LEU A 191 1.76 0.52 1.09
N ILE A 192 1.46 -0.72 1.46
CA ILE A 192 2.05 -1.89 0.82
C ILE A 192 0.94 -2.76 0.25
N GLY A 193 0.94 -2.95 -1.07
CA GLY A 193 0.15 -3.99 -1.72
C GLY A 193 0.90 -5.32 -1.79
N CYS A 194 0.17 -6.42 -1.69
CA CYS A 194 0.66 -7.78 -1.91
C CYS A 194 -0.38 -8.56 -2.72
N HIS A 195 0.10 -9.42 -3.61
CA HIS A 195 -0.75 -10.37 -4.33
C HIS A 195 -0.49 -11.80 -3.88
N VAL A 196 -1.53 -12.45 -3.39
CA VAL A 196 -1.54 -13.82 -2.90
C VAL A 196 -2.31 -14.67 -3.91
N GLY A 197 -1.58 -15.36 -4.78
CA GLY A 197 -2.14 -16.26 -5.80
C GLY A 197 -2.88 -17.47 -5.20
N GLN A 198 -3.48 -18.29 -6.08
CA GLN A 198 -4.23 -19.50 -5.68
C GLN A 198 -3.34 -20.53 -4.98
N ASP A 199 -2.08 -20.63 -5.37
CA ASP A 199 -1.13 -21.61 -4.83
C ASP A 199 -0.98 -21.47 -3.30
N PHE A 200 -1.10 -20.25 -2.76
CA PHE A 200 -1.00 -19.98 -1.32
C PHE A 200 -2.15 -20.52 -0.45
N GLN A 201 -3.17 -21.13 -1.06
CA GLN A 201 -4.34 -21.69 -0.36
C GLN A 201 -4.34 -23.23 -0.32
N ASP A 202 -3.50 -23.90 -1.09
CA ASP A 202 -3.44 -25.37 -1.15
C ASP A 202 -2.38 -25.94 -0.18
N GLU A 203 -2.71 -27.07 0.47
CA GLU A 203 -1.82 -27.75 1.44
C GLU A 203 -0.54 -28.35 0.81
N SER A 204 -0.41 -28.33 -0.53
CA SER A 204 0.73 -28.87 -1.28
C SER A 204 1.72 -27.80 -1.72
N LEU A 205 1.92 -26.75 -0.91
CA LEU A 205 2.86 -25.68 -1.20
C LEU A 205 4.32 -26.17 -1.19
N PRO A 206 5.14 -25.79 -2.18
CA PRO A 206 6.59 -25.89 -2.11
C PRO A 206 7.15 -25.17 -0.86
N GLU A 207 8.25 -25.67 -0.26
CA GLU A 207 8.84 -25.10 0.97
C GLU A 207 9.17 -23.59 0.89
N HIS A 208 9.45 -23.10 -0.32
CA HIS A 208 9.77 -21.68 -0.55
C HIS A 208 8.53 -20.79 -0.32
N ASP A 209 7.34 -21.31 -0.61
CA ASP A 209 6.08 -20.61 -0.44
C ASP A 209 5.63 -20.59 1.03
N HIS A 210 5.99 -21.59 1.84
CA HIS A 210 5.77 -21.56 3.29
C HIS A 210 6.49 -20.39 3.97
N THR A 211 7.67 -20.01 3.49
CA THR A 211 8.40 -18.85 4.02
C THR A 211 7.65 -17.56 3.69
N LEU A 212 7.12 -17.43 2.46
CA LEU A 212 6.33 -16.28 2.05
C LEU A 212 5.01 -16.18 2.83
N VAL A 213 4.30 -17.29 3.03
CA VAL A 213 3.09 -17.35 3.88
C VAL A 213 3.41 -16.87 5.29
N HIS A 214 4.49 -17.38 5.91
CA HIS A 214 4.89 -16.95 7.24
C HIS A 214 5.23 -15.45 7.31
N CYS A 215 5.91 -14.92 6.29
CA CYS A 215 6.20 -13.49 6.18
C CYS A 215 4.92 -12.65 6.05
N LEU A 216 3.98 -13.06 5.19
CA LEU A 216 2.71 -12.37 5.00
C LEU A 216 1.90 -12.32 6.31
N GLU A 217 1.81 -13.44 7.02
CA GLU A 217 1.15 -13.49 8.34
C GLU A 217 1.87 -12.59 9.37
N THR A 218 3.19 -12.57 9.35
CA THR A 218 3.97 -11.67 10.21
C THR A 218 3.66 -10.20 9.90
N TRP A 219 3.57 -9.82 8.63
CA TRP A 219 3.28 -8.44 8.23
C TRP A 219 1.83 -8.06 8.51
N LYS A 220 0.88 -8.98 8.29
CA LYS A 220 -0.52 -8.81 8.65
C LYS A 220 -0.68 -8.53 10.15
N ASN A 221 0.07 -9.24 10.99
CA ASN A 221 0.08 -9.01 12.43
C ASN A 221 0.72 -7.67 12.84
N ARG A 222 1.75 -7.22 12.10
CA ARG A 222 2.44 -5.94 12.36
C ARG A 222 1.70 -4.71 11.82
N ALA A 223 0.86 -4.87 10.79
CA ALA A 223 0.12 -3.78 10.19
C ALA A 223 -1.09 -3.39 11.05
N PRO A 224 -1.24 -2.12 11.46
CA PRO A 224 -2.45 -1.66 12.14
C PRO A 224 -3.69 -1.73 11.27
N VAL A 225 -3.54 -1.56 9.95
CA VAL A 225 -4.66 -1.66 9.01
C VAL A 225 -4.34 -2.73 7.97
N VAL A 226 -5.24 -3.70 7.84
CA VAL A 226 -5.17 -4.73 6.79
C VAL A 226 -6.46 -4.72 5.99
N LEU A 227 -6.31 -4.61 4.66
CA LEU A 227 -7.40 -4.65 3.70
C LEU A 227 -7.23 -5.90 2.85
N GLU A 228 -8.13 -6.87 2.96
CA GLU A 228 -8.14 -8.05 2.09
C GLU A 228 -9.16 -7.89 0.97
N VAL A 229 -8.74 -8.14 -0.26
CA VAL A 229 -9.55 -8.06 -1.47
C VAL A 229 -9.67 -9.45 -2.07
N ARG A 230 -10.89 -9.96 -2.23
CA ARG A 230 -11.16 -11.29 -2.75
C ARG A 230 -12.15 -11.23 -3.92
N PRO A 231 -12.10 -12.20 -4.87
CA PRO A 231 -13.16 -12.36 -5.84
C PRO A 231 -14.45 -12.81 -5.12
N LEU A 232 -15.61 -12.59 -5.76
CA LEU A 232 -16.87 -13.14 -5.28
C LEU A 232 -16.85 -14.68 -5.41
N GLU A 233 -17.18 -15.38 -4.33
CA GLU A 233 -17.28 -16.86 -4.35
C GLU A 233 -18.45 -17.34 -5.23
N THR A 234 -19.49 -16.54 -5.38
CA THR A 234 -20.69 -16.85 -6.17
C THR A 234 -20.73 -15.98 -7.44
N GLY A 235 -20.11 -16.47 -8.51
CA GLY A 235 -19.79 -15.70 -9.72
C GLY A 235 -20.93 -15.40 -10.70
N TYR A 236 -22.11 -14.96 -10.24
CA TYR A 236 -23.26 -14.70 -11.14
C TYR A 236 -23.60 -13.23 -11.36
N THR A 237 -22.89 -12.29 -10.75
CA THR A 237 -23.16 -10.86 -10.94
C THR A 237 -21.99 -10.13 -11.58
N THR A 238 -22.29 -9.34 -12.62
CA THR A 238 -21.36 -8.38 -13.24
C THR A 238 -21.44 -6.99 -12.58
N SER A 239 -22.30 -6.81 -11.57
CA SER A 239 -22.53 -5.51 -10.93
C SER A 239 -21.49 -5.19 -9.84
N LEU A 240 -20.67 -6.17 -9.46
CA LEU A 240 -19.70 -6.12 -8.37
C LEU A 240 -18.36 -6.72 -8.83
N ASP A 241 -17.26 -6.15 -8.35
CA ASP A 241 -15.91 -6.60 -8.71
C ASP A 241 -15.31 -7.55 -7.68
N GLY A 242 -15.82 -7.58 -6.45
CA GLY A 242 -15.33 -8.47 -5.41
C GLY A 242 -15.82 -8.15 -4.01
N GLU A 243 -15.13 -8.76 -3.04
CA GLU A 243 -15.30 -8.53 -1.61
C GLU A 243 -14.08 -7.79 -1.04
N LEU A 244 -14.35 -6.87 -0.12
CA LEU A 244 -13.36 -6.15 0.66
C LEU A 244 -13.59 -6.47 2.14
N MET A 245 -12.60 -7.09 2.77
CA MET A 245 -12.56 -7.30 4.22
C MET A 245 -11.59 -6.32 4.84
N VAL A 246 -12.06 -5.59 5.84
CA VAL A 246 -11.32 -4.57 6.56
C VAL A 246 -11.06 -5.09 7.97
N HIS A 247 -9.79 -5.34 8.28
CA HIS A 247 -9.39 -5.72 9.63
C HIS A 247 -9.15 -4.46 10.45
N GLU A 248 -9.84 -4.35 11.58
CA GLU A 248 -9.72 -3.18 12.45
C GLU A 248 -8.40 -3.20 13.23
N PRO A 249 -7.87 -2.01 13.60
CA PRO A 249 -6.64 -1.90 14.38
C PRO A 249 -6.73 -2.63 15.73
N TRP A 250 -5.56 -3.03 16.25
CA TRP A 250 -5.46 -3.61 17.59
C TRP A 250 -5.90 -2.58 18.62
N ASN A 251 -7.04 -2.85 19.24
CA ASN A 251 -7.46 -2.12 20.42
C ASN A 251 -6.66 -2.68 21.59
N SER A 252 -5.85 -1.86 22.26
CA SER A 252 -4.96 -2.28 23.36
C SER A 252 -5.70 -3.00 24.51
N LYS A 253 -7.03 -2.83 24.59
CA LYS A 253 -7.92 -3.53 25.53
C LYS A 253 -8.30 -4.96 25.12
N GLN A 254 -7.91 -5.43 23.94
CA GLN A 254 -8.32 -6.71 23.34
C GLN A 254 -7.13 -7.60 22.97
N LEU A 255 -6.00 -7.48 23.69
CA LEU A 255 -4.85 -8.34 23.49
C LEU A 255 -5.25 -9.83 23.65
N GLY A 256 -5.21 -10.61 22.58
CA GLY A 256 -5.60 -12.03 22.57
C GLY A 256 -6.98 -12.34 21.97
N GLN A 257 -7.75 -11.35 21.54
CA GLN A 257 -8.99 -11.56 20.78
C GLN A 257 -8.74 -11.44 19.25
N PRO A 258 -9.47 -12.20 18.41
CA PRO A 258 -9.35 -12.10 16.95
C PRO A 258 -9.78 -10.73 16.44
N ARG A 259 -9.20 -10.28 15.31
CA ARG A 259 -9.46 -8.92 14.80
C ARG A 259 -10.94 -8.78 14.49
N SER A 260 -11.55 -7.71 14.99
CA SER A 260 -12.84 -7.26 14.46
C SER A 260 -12.66 -7.00 12.96
N ARG A 261 -13.63 -7.46 12.17
CA ARG A 261 -13.61 -7.38 10.72
C ARG A 261 -14.91 -6.79 10.20
N ARG A 262 -14.79 -5.87 9.25
CA ARG A 262 -15.93 -5.34 8.48
C ARG A 262 -15.82 -5.81 7.04
N ASN A 263 -16.89 -6.41 6.54
CA ASN A 263 -16.95 -6.95 5.19
C ASN A 263 -17.85 -6.09 4.32
N TYR A 264 -17.40 -5.84 3.09
CA TYR A 264 -18.11 -5.09 2.08
C TYR A 264 -18.05 -5.86 0.76
N HIS A 265 -19.09 -5.77 -0.06
CA HIS A 265 -18.90 -5.91 -1.50
C HIS A 265 -18.34 -4.61 -2.04
N TYR A 266 -17.51 -4.66 -3.08
CA TYR A 266 -17.02 -3.46 -3.73
C TYR A 266 -17.23 -3.48 -5.24
N ARG A 267 -17.32 -2.27 -5.80
CA ARG A 267 -17.35 -2.01 -7.24
C ARG A 267 -16.42 -0.84 -7.55
N TYR A 268 -15.57 -1.00 -8.54
CA TYR A 268 -14.74 0.04 -9.12
C TYR A 268 -15.46 0.68 -10.31
N GLU A 269 -15.92 1.91 -10.13
CA GLU A 269 -16.69 2.62 -11.14
C GLU A 269 -16.19 4.06 -11.26
N GLY A 270 -15.96 4.54 -12.49
CA GLY A 270 -15.59 5.93 -12.72
C GLY A 270 -14.34 6.39 -11.96
N ARG A 271 -13.36 5.49 -11.78
CA ARG A 271 -12.13 5.69 -10.98
C ARG A 271 -12.32 5.82 -9.46
N ARG A 272 -13.47 5.40 -8.94
CA ARG A 272 -13.78 5.37 -7.51
C ARG A 272 -14.09 3.95 -7.08
N VAL A 273 -13.77 3.64 -5.82
CA VAL A 273 -14.15 2.38 -5.20
C VAL A 273 -15.40 2.61 -4.36
N LEU A 274 -16.49 1.94 -4.71
CA LEU A 274 -17.76 1.97 -3.99
C LEU A 274 -17.86 0.72 -3.12
N CYS A 275 -18.09 0.90 -1.83
CA CYS A 275 -18.27 -0.18 -0.86
C CYS A 275 -19.74 -0.29 -0.44
N TYR A 276 -20.23 -1.52 -0.39
CA TYR A 276 -21.59 -1.89 -0.02
C TYR A 276 -21.55 -2.86 1.16
N PRO A 277 -22.12 -2.52 2.33
CA PRO A 277 -22.23 -3.46 3.44
C PRO A 277 -22.96 -4.73 3.00
N LEU A 278 -22.56 -5.88 3.55
CA LEU A 278 -23.26 -7.14 3.30
C LEU A 278 -24.76 -7.02 3.64
N GLY A 279 -25.62 -7.61 2.81
CA GLY A 279 -27.08 -7.54 2.98
C GLY A 279 -27.74 -6.25 2.47
N THR A 280 -27.00 -5.35 1.82
CA THR A 280 -27.59 -4.15 1.22
C THR A 280 -28.38 -4.50 -0.05
N SER A 281 -29.70 -4.23 -0.06
CA SER A 281 -30.61 -4.48 -1.20
C SER A 281 -30.37 -3.61 -2.43
N LYS A 282 -29.50 -2.59 -2.35
CA LYS A 282 -29.14 -1.69 -3.46
C LYS A 282 -28.27 -2.33 -4.55
N LEU A 283 -27.97 -3.62 -4.44
CA LEU A 283 -27.16 -4.38 -5.41
C LEU A 283 -28.00 -5.01 -6.54
N VAL A 284 -29.33 -4.88 -6.47
CA VAL A 284 -30.29 -5.39 -7.47
C VAL A 284 -30.82 -4.23 -8.30
N THR A 285 -30.04 -3.74 -9.26
CA THR A 285 -30.51 -2.91 -10.39
C THR A 285 -29.51 -2.95 -11.52
#